data_AF-A0A846S0L5-F1
#
_entry.id   AF-A0A846S0L5-F1
#
_cell.length_a   1.000
_cell.length_b   1.000
_cell.length_c   1.000
_cell.angle_alpha   90.00
_cell.angle_beta   90.00
_cell.angle_gamma   90.00
#
_symmetry.space_group_name_H-M   'P 1'
#
loop_
_entity.id
_entity.type
_entity.pdbx_description
1 polymer ?
#
loop_
_entity_poly.entity_id
_entity_poly.type
_entity_poly.pdbx_seq_one_letter_code
_entity_poly.pdbx_strand_id
1 'polypeptide(L)'
;MADDAIMQPTRDPRATLPDLIEVLLNKGVYLNLDLIISVADIPLIGVNLRATIAGIETMLEYGMMRQWDKETREWVQRSVHAHLPLADGEEILAKMAGGHYQDNFYRTWRPGSAYLTSQRLIIHRRDPAETLWQATLSSIESITALREPSIGGEERTRIFVRLDDGSESKLSALEPERLITLVQEQRGAALETSSDRLSDPAQPLRRGRMWYLETLSTGGTWRGGEASLTGEELVWKSPMDSRALVRVPVGQLQNLRWEHQDNPTDAPRILVFDTDDSTVRLAADDIGDWHDELEQWHTAGQHTAQQHTARQHTAGQPIPAHGKNDGGEP
;
A
#
# COMPACT_ATOMS: atom_id res chain seq x y z
N MET A 1 54.34 34.23 -2.97
CA MET A 1 53.15 35.07 -2.73
C MET A 1 51.97 34.25 -3.19
N ALA A 2 51.24 33.64 -2.25
CA ALA A 2 50.05 32.84 -2.55
C ALA A 2 48.86 33.80 -2.53
N ASP A 3 48.15 33.85 -3.64
CA ASP A 3 46.95 34.67 -3.81
C ASP A 3 45.81 33.96 -3.07
N ASP A 4 45.40 34.53 -1.95
CA ASP A 4 44.32 34.04 -1.11
C ASP A 4 43.01 34.41 -1.80
N ALA A 5 42.54 33.53 -2.70
CA ALA A 5 41.30 33.72 -3.42
C ALA A 5 40.12 33.60 -2.46
N ILE A 6 39.76 34.73 -1.85
CA ILE A 6 38.54 34.87 -1.04
C ILE A 6 37.36 34.50 -1.94
N MET A 7 36.77 33.32 -1.70
CA MET A 7 35.55 32.89 -2.38
C MET A 7 34.43 33.88 -2.03
N GLN A 8 34.05 34.72 -2.98
CA GLN A 8 32.95 35.66 -2.78
C GLN A 8 31.62 34.93 -2.97
N PRO A 9 30.62 35.13 -2.09
CA PRO A 9 29.30 34.54 -2.28
C PRO A 9 28.61 35.18 -3.48
N THR A 10 28.55 34.47 -4.60
CA THR A 10 27.82 34.91 -5.79
C THR A 10 26.35 34.49 -5.65
N ARG A 11 25.44 35.44 -5.47
CA ARG A 11 24.00 35.17 -5.57
C ARG A 11 23.59 35.23 -7.02
N ASP A 12 23.63 34.09 -7.71
CA ASP A 12 23.00 33.96 -9.02
C ASP A 12 21.49 33.71 -8.81
N PRO A 13 20.60 34.66 -9.15
CA PRO A 13 19.15 34.48 -9.05
C PRO A 13 18.59 33.38 -9.98
N ARG A 14 19.42 32.77 -10.83
CA ARG A 14 19.09 31.60 -11.65
C ARG A 14 19.45 30.26 -11.03
N ALA A 15 20.23 30.24 -9.94
CA ALA A 15 20.53 28.99 -9.23
C ALA A 15 19.28 28.55 -8.48
N THR A 16 18.64 27.48 -8.96
CA THR A 16 17.44 26.92 -8.36
C THR A 16 17.80 25.87 -7.31
N LEU A 17 16.90 25.61 -6.36
CA LEU A 17 17.09 24.54 -5.36
C LEU A 17 17.45 23.17 -5.99
N PRO A 18 16.86 22.78 -7.14
CA PRO A 18 17.31 21.62 -7.92
C PRO A 18 18.79 21.64 -8.30
N ASP A 19 19.31 22.75 -8.80
CA ASP A 19 20.72 22.86 -9.25
C ASP A 19 21.69 22.68 -8.07
N LEU A 20 21.30 23.20 -6.90
CA LEU A 20 22.06 22.99 -5.66
C LEU A 20 22.04 21.53 -5.24
N ILE A 21 20.87 20.87 -5.28
CA ILE A 21 20.73 19.45 -4.93
C ILE A 21 21.55 18.57 -5.89
N GLU A 22 21.57 18.88 -7.18
CA GLU A 22 22.33 18.12 -8.18
C GLU A 22 23.85 18.20 -7.95
N VAL A 23 24.37 19.40 -7.70
CA VAL A 23 25.79 19.58 -7.38
C VAL A 23 26.15 18.88 -6.07
N LEU A 24 25.27 18.97 -5.06
CA LEU A 24 25.44 18.28 -3.79
C LEU A 24 25.47 16.76 -3.97
N LEU A 25 24.56 16.19 -4.75
CA LEU A 25 24.46 14.74 -4.94
C LEU A 25 25.60 14.18 -5.78
N ASN A 26 26.03 14.88 -6.84
CA ASN A 26 27.05 14.39 -7.76
C ASN A 26 28.49 14.66 -7.29
N LYS A 27 28.77 15.87 -6.80
CA LYS A 27 30.13 16.27 -6.42
C LYS A 27 30.38 16.17 -4.92
N GLY A 28 29.33 16.22 -4.13
CA GLY A 28 29.41 16.32 -2.68
C GLY A 28 29.79 17.72 -2.20
N VAL A 29 29.50 18.01 -0.94
CA VAL A 29 30.01 19.18 -0.22
C VAL A 29 30.66 18.72 1.07
N TYR A 30 31.78 19.37 1.41
CA TYR A 30 32.40 19.27 2.72
C TYR A 30 32.14 20.57 3.48
N LEU A 31 31.36 20.47 4.55
CA LEU A 31 31.03 21.57 5.45
C LEU A 31 31.96 21.51 6.65
N ASN A 32 32.68 22.60 6.89
CA ASN A 32 33.44 22.84 8.11
C ASN A 32 33.03 24.21 8.64
N LEU A 33 32.09 24.24 9.58
CA LEU A 33 31.48 25.48 10.06
C LEU A 33 31.46 25.55 11.58
N ASP A 34 31.64 26.79 12.04
CA ASP A 34 31.48 27.18 13.44
C ASP A 34 30.29 28.13 13.52
N LEU A 35 29.27 27.75 14.30
CA LEU A 35 28.05 28.52 14.51
C LEU A 35 27.95 28.92 15.98
N ILE A 36 27.61 30.19 16.22
CA ILE A 36 27.29 30.70 17.56
C ILE A 36 25.83 31.15 17.54
N ILE A 37 25.02 30.59 18.43
CA ILE A 37 23.62 30.95 18.62
C ILE A 37 23.52 31.81 19.88
N SER A 38 22.99 33.01 19.70
CA SER A 38 22.83 34.00 20.77
C SER A 38 21.36 34.32 21.02
N VAL A 39 21.03 34.67 22.26
CA VAL A 39 19.72 35.23 22.63
C VAL A 39 19.97 36.54 23.35
N ALA A 40 19.33 37.62 22.89
CA ALA A 40 19.55 38.98 23.40
C ALA A 40 21.04 39.38 23.45
N ASP A 41 21.77 39.13 22.35
CA ASP A 41 23.20 39.41 22.18
C ASP A 41 24.15 38.67 23.13
N ILE A 42 23.65 37.70 23.90
CA ILE A 42 24.45 36.82 24.74
C ILE A 42 24.66 35.48 24.00
N PRO A 43 25.90 35.07 23.69
CA PRO A 43 26.17 33.79 23.05
C PRO A 43 25.87 32.65 24.02
N LEU A 44 24.97 31.74 23.63
CA LEU A 44 24.51 30.63 24.49
C LEU A 44 25.02 29.27 24.00
N ILE A 45 25.10 29.07 22.68
CA ILE A 45 25.43 27.77 22.10
C ILE A 45 26.49 27.96 21.03
N GLY A 46 27.59 27.22 21.13
CA GLY A 46 28.57 27.05 20.06
C GLY A 46 28.40 25.68 19.40
N VAL A 47 28.41 25.62 18.08
CA VAL A 47 28.32 24.39 17.29
C VAL A 47 29.53 24.34 16.35
N ASN A 48 30.38 23.31 16.49
CA ASN A 48 31.41 22.95 15.50
C ASN A 48 30.88 21.78 14.68
N LEU A 49 30.70 21.98 13.37
CA LEU A 49 30.20 20.96 12.46
C LEU A 49 31.23 20.66 11.37
N ARG A 50 31.62 19.39 11.29
CA ARG A 50 32.32 18.80 10.15
C ARG A 50 31.43 17.73 9.53
N ALA A 51 30.94 17.98 8.32
CA ALA A 51 30.01 17.09 7.64
C ALA A 51 30.33 16.99 6.15
N THR A 52 30.25 15.78 5.60
CA THR A 52 30.29 15.56 4.15
C THR A 52 28.90 15.14 3.70
N ILE A 53 28.33 15.82 2.70
CA ILE A 53 27.00 15.50 2.15
C ILE A 53 27.20 15.23 0.66
N ALA A 54 26.85 14.03 0.20
CA ALA A 54 26.97 13.61 -1.19
C ALA A 54 25.98 12.46 -1.47
N GLY A 55 25.81 12.09 -2.74
CA GLY A 55 25.18 10.83 -3.11
C GLY A 55 25.94 9.63 -2.54
N ILE A 56 25.24 8.53 -2.26
CA ILE A 56 25.84 7.33 -1.66
C ILE A 56 26.93 6.74 -2.56
N GLU A 57 26.71 6.74 -3.88
CA GLU A 57 27.69 6.31 -4.89
C GLU A 57 28.95 7.16 -4.82
N THR A 58 28.82 8.49 -4.89
CA THR A 58 29.91 9.45 -4.70
C THR A 58 30.65 9.26 -3.38
N MET A 59 29.93 8.97 -2.28
CA MET A 59 30.57 8.69 -0.99
C MET A 59 31.43 7.42 -1.03
N LEU A 60 30.95 6.35 -1.68
CA LEU A 60 31.69 5.09 -1.84
C LEU A 60 32.88 5.24 -2.79
N GLU A 61 32.74 6.01 -3.87
CA GLU A 61 33.82 6.34 -4.82
C GLU A 61 34.97 7.07 -4.13
N TYR A 62 34.68 8.08 -3.30
CA TYR A 62 35.66 8.76 -2.46
C TYR A 62 36.19 7.89 -1.30
N GLY A 63 35.72 6.65 -1.19
CA GLY A 63 36.15 5.67 -0.21
C GLY A 63 35.63 5.90 1.20
N MET A 64 34.62 6.77 1.36
CA MET A 64 33.85 6.89 2.59
C MET A 64 32.84 5.74 2.67
N MET A 65 32.36 5.43 3.89
CA MET A 65 31.29 4.45 4.14
C MET A 65 31.55 2.97 3.74
N ARG A 66 32.77 2.58 3.36
CA ARG A 66 33.10 1.17 3.00
C ARG A 66 32.84 0.13 4.10
N GLN A 67 32.98 0.50 5.39
CA GLN A 67 32.67 -0.38 6.53
C GLN A 67 31.18 -0.36 6.91
N TRP A 68 30.49 0.75 6.64
CA TRP A 68 29.06 0.94 6.88
C TRP A 68 28.20 0.01 6.00
N ASP A 69 28.65 -0.30 4.77
CA ASP A 69 27.96 -1.16 3.80
C ASP A 69 27.76 -2.61 4.26
N LYS A 70 28.67 -3.16 5.08
CA LYS A 70 28.58 -4.54 5.57
C LYS A 70 27.67 -4.68 6.80
N GLU A 71 27.84 -3.81 7.80
CA GLU A 71 27.08 -3.85 9.06
C GLU A 71 25.62 -3.34 8.89
N THR A 72 25.41 -2.41 7.94
CA THR A 72 24.05 -1.93 7.63
C THR A 72 23.22 -2.98 6.92
N ARG A 73 23.83 -3.88 6.13
CA ARG A 73 23.10 -4.93 5.42
C ARG A 73 22.46 -5.93 6.40
N GLU A 74 23.15 -6.26 7.49
CA GLU A 74 22.67 -7.14 8.56
C GLU A 74 21.65 -6.45 9.50
N TRP A 75 21.83 -5.16 9.80
CA TRP A 75 20.86 -4.38 10.60
C TRP A 75 19.59 -4.03 9.81
N VAL A 76 19.70 -3.79 8.50
CA VAL A 76 18.56 -3.58 7.59
C VAL A 76 17.73 -4.84 7.48
N GLN A 77 18.33 -6.03 7.34
CA GLN A 77 17.54 -7.27 7.31
C GLN A 77 16.76 -7.51 8.62
N ARG A 78 17.39 -7.24 9.77
CA ARG A 78 16.76 -7.42 11.09
C ARG A 78 15.64 -6.40 11.39
N SER A 79 15.75 -5.18 10.86
CA SER A 79 14.74 -4.11 11.03
C SER A 79 13.60 -4.16 10.00
N VAL A 80 13.80 -4.83 8.86
CA VAL A 80 12.80 -5.02 7.80
C VAL A 80 11.71 -6.01 8.24
N HIS A 81 12.07 -7.14 8.86
CA HIS A 81 11.09 -8.11 9.37
C HIS A 81 10.16 -7.53 10.45
N ALA A 82 10.60 -6.50 11.18
CA ALA A 82 9.82 -5.93 12.28
C ALA A 82 8.71 -4.95 11.83
N HIS A 83 8.70 -4.50 10.56
CA HIS A 83 7.82 -3.41 10.12
C HIS A 83 7.10 -3.66 8.79
N LEU A 84 7.44 -4.72 8.05
CA LEU A 84 6.72 -5.14 6.86
C LEU A 84 5.68 -6.20 7.25
N PRO A 85 4.39 -6.06 6.89
CA PRO A 85 3.35 -7.01 7.25
C PRO A 85 3.45 -8.27 6.39
N LEU A 86 4.38 -9.17 6.72
CA LEU A 86 4.60 -10.45 6.05
C LEU A 86 3.58 -11.51 6.51
N ALA A 87 3.18 -12.40 5.60
CA ALA A 87 2.41 -13.61 5.92
C ALA A 87 3.32 -14.69 6.54
N ASP A 88 2.71 -15.70 7.18
CA ASP A 88 3.46 -16.81 7.78
C ASP A 88 4.26 -17.58 6.70
N GLY A 89 5.57 -17.64 6.88
CA GLY A 89 6.49 -18.26 5.91
C GLY A 89 6.77 -17.41 4.66
N GLU A 90 6.32 -16.17 4.60
CA GLU A 90 6.68 -15.23 3.53
C GLU A 90 8.12 -14.73 3.72
N GLU A 91 8.99 -15.02 2.75
CA GLU A 91 10.40 -14.66 2.78
C GLU A 91 10.68 -13.46 1.88
N ILE A 92 11.59 -12.58 2.29
CA ILE A 92 12.02 -11.43 1.49
C ILE A 92 13.18 -11.85 0.60
N LEU A 93 12.95 -11.82 -0.71
CA LEU A 93 13.92 -12.19 -1.74
C LEU A 93 14.78 -11.00 -2.17
N ALA A 94 14.18 -9.80 -2.21
CA ALA A 94 14.91 -8.57 -2.51
C ALA A 94 14.29 -7.35 -1.82
N LYS A 95 15.15 -6.38 -1.51
CA LYS A 95 14.78 -5.05 -1.04
C LYS A 95 15.62 -3.99 -1.76
N MET A 96 15.00 -2.91 -2.18
CA MET A 96 15.69 -1.73 -2.71
C MET A 96 14.89 -0.46 -2.46
N ALA A 97 15.52 0.71 -2.59
CA ALA A 97 14.78 1.98 -2.59
C ALA A 97 13.83 2.00 -3.79
N GLY A 98 12.65 2.61 -3.62
CA GLY A 98 11.66 2.67 -4.69
C GLY A 98 10.51 3.61 -4.37
N GLY A 99 9.40 3.43 -5.05
CA GLY A 99 8.22 4.26 -4.86
C GLY A 99 7.09 3.89 -5.80
N HIS A 100 5.91 4.38 -5.47
CA HIS A 100 4.70 4.22 -6.26
C HIS A 100 4.28 5.58 -6.80
N TYR A 101 3.99 5.65 -8.10
CA TYR A 101 3.41 6.83 -8.70
C TYR A 101 1.92 6.84 -8.41
N GLN A 102 1.48 7.82 -7.63
CA GLN A 102 0.07 8.04 -7.39
C GLN A 102 -0.47 8.97 -8.47
N ASP A 103 -1.44 8.50 -9.26
CA ASP A 103 -2.11 9.28 -10.33
C ASP A 103 -3.60 9.54 -9.99
N ASN A 104 -3.93 9.60 -8.69
CA ASN A 104 -5.29 9.82 -8.21
C ASN A 104 -5.54 11.34 -8.01
N PHE A 105 -5.62 11.80 -6.76
CA PHE A 105 -5.93 13.20 -6.42
C PHE A 105 -4.73 14.16 -6.56
N TYR A 106 -3.50 13.63 -6.47
CA TYR A 106 -2.26 14.35 -6.68
C TYR A 106 -1.33 13.49 -7.53
N ARG A 107 -0.81 14.07 -8.62
CA ARG A 107 0.18 13.42 -9.49
C ARG A 107 1.55 13.51 -8.85
N THR A 108 1.92 12.51 -8.06
CA THR A 108 3.19 12.54 -7.34
C THR A 108 3.77 11.16 -7.09
N TRP A 109 5.10 11.12 -7.01
CA TRP A 109 5.83 9.94 -6.58
C TRP A 109 5.81 9.86 -5.06
N ARG A 110 5.29 8.74 -4.54
CA ARG A 110 5.35 8.44 -3.11
C ARG A 110 6.58 7.57 -2.83
N PRO A 111 7.60 8.10 -2.12
CA PRO A 111 8.83 7.38 -1.88
C PRO A 111 8.63 6.27 -0.83
N GLY A 112 9.28 5.15 -1.05
CA GLY A 112 9.26 4.00 -0.16
C GLY A 112 10.42 3.04 -0.43
N SER A 113 10.26 1.80 0.00
CA SER A 113 11.14 0.69 -0.37
C SER A 113 10.32 -0.33 -1.16
N ALA A 114 10.91 -0.83 -2.24
CA ALA A 114 10.39 -1.97 -2.98
C ALA A 114 10.88 -3.26 -2.32
N TYR A 115 9.95 -4.17 -2.05
CA TYR A 115 10.19 -5.49 -1.49
C TYR A 115 9.62 -6.52 -2.46
N LEU A 116 10.47 -7.45 -2.90
CA LEU A 116 10.02 -8.67 -3.54
C LEU A 116 10.07 -9.77 -2.49
N THR A 117 8.94 -10.43 -2.28
CA THR A 117 8.83 -11.59 -1.40
C THR A 117 8.63 -12.86 -2.22
N SER A 118 8.61 -14.00 -1.53
CA SER A 118 8.22 -15.28 -2.13
C SER A 118 6.78 -15.31 -2.66
N GLN A 119 5.95 -14.31 -2.33
CA GLN A 119 4.51 -14.30 -2.67
C GLN A 119 4.08 -13.07 -3.47
N ARG A 120 4.72 -11.90 -3.29
CA ARG A 120 4.22 -10.62 -3.81
C ARG A 120 5.32 -9.56 -3.97
N LEU A 121 4.99 -8.55 -4.75
CA LEU A 121 5.75 -7.31 -4.84
C LEU A 121 5.06 -6.23 -3.99
N ILE A 122 5.82 -5.50 -3.17
CA ILE A 122 5.29 -4.51 -2.22
C ILE A 122 6.11 -3.22 -2.31
N ILE A 123 5.46 -2.07 -2.37
CA ILE A 123 6.06 -0.76 -2.06
C ILE A 123 5.59 -0.33 -0.67
N HIS A 124 6.50 -0.22 0.28
CA HIS A 124 6.18 0.13 1.66
C HIS A 124 7.11 1.23 2.18
N ARG A 125 6.56 2.20 2.92
CA ARG A 125 7.33 3.21 3.66
C ARG A 125 7.16 3.00 5.17
N ARG A 126 8.24 3.23 5.92
CA ARG A 126 8.28 2.98 7.38
C ARG A 126 7.68 4.10 8.21
N ASP A 127 7.79 5.34 7.75
CA ASP A 127 7.39 6.51 8.54
C ASP A 127 6.65 7.54 7.67
N PRO A 128 5.32 7.71 7.86
CA PRO A 128 4.46 6.81 8.63
C PRO A 128 4.40 5.41 7.97
N ALA A 129 4.19 4.35 8.77
CA ALA A 129 4.12 2.98 8.28
C ALA A 129 2.94 2.80 7.33
N GLU A 130 3.21 2.50 6.06
CA GLU A 130 2.19 2.47 5.02
C GLU A 130 2.63 1.60 3.83
N THR A 131 1.77 0.68 3.42
CA THR A 131 1.89 0.00 2.13
C THR A 131 1.30 0.89 1.05
N LEU A 132 2.17 1.45 0.22
CA LEU A 132 1.82 2.38 -0.85
C LEU A 132 1.23 1.66 -2.07
N TRP A 133 1.64 0.41 -2.29
CA TRP A 133 1.19 -0.46 -3.37
C TRP A 133 1.60 -1.92 -3.08
N GLN A 134 0.81 -2.91 -3.50
CA GLN A 134 1.20 -4.32 -3.50
C GLN A 134 0.43 -5.12 -4.55
N ALA A 135 1.02 -6.20 -5.04
CA ALA A 135 0.33 -7.21 -5.87
C ALA A 135 0.96 -8.60 -5.69
N THR A 136 0.15 -9.66 -5.71
CA THR A 136 0.67 -11.04 -5.68
C THR A 136 1.40 -11.35 -6.98
N LEU A 137 2.40 -12.24 -6.93
CA LEU A 137 3.15 -12.60 -8.13
C LEU A 137 2.25 -13.25 -9.19
N SER A 138 1.21 -13.97 -8.76
CA SER A 138 0.23 -14.60 -9.63
C SER A 138 -0.70 -13.61 -10.33
N SER A 139 -1.06 -12.48 -9.70
CA SER A 139 -1.98 -11.50 -10.28
C SER A 139 -1.28 -10.50 -11.21
N ILE A 140 0.05 -10.43 -11.19
CA ILE A 140 0.81 -9.60 -12.13
C ILE A 140 0.70 -10.27 -13.50
N GLU A 141 0.00 -9.65 -14.45
CA GLU A 141 -0.04 -10.09 -15.85
C GLU A 141 1.31 -9.78 -16.52
N SER A 142 1.76 -8.52 -16.42
CA SER A 142 3.01 -8.07 -17.00
C SER A 142 3.74 -7.06 -16.12
N ILE A 143 5.07 -7.08 -16.21
CA ILE A 143 5.96 -6.13 -15.56
C ILE A 143 7.07 -5.76 -16.54
N THR A 144 7.16 -4.48 -16.89
CA THR A 144 8.04 -4.00 -17.98
C THR A 144 8.74 -2.71 -17.62
N ALA A 145 9.87 -2.46 -18.29
CA ALA A 145 10.59 -1.21 -18.18
C ALA A 145 9.90 -0.14 -19.04
N LEU A 146 9.61 1.02 -18.45
CA LEU A 146 9.10 2.19 -19.12
C LEU A 146 10.14 3.31 -18.99
N ARG A 147 10.73 3.74 -20.11
CA ARG A 147 11.62 4.90 -20.11
C ARG A 147 10.79 6.17 -20.21
N GLU A 148 10.96 7.07 -19.27
CA GLU A 148 10.31 8.38 -19.29
C GLU A 148 11.29 9.48 -18.88
N PRO A 149 11.11 10.70 -19.42
CA PRO A 149 11.87 11.84 -18.98
C PRO A 149 11.46 12.19 -17.54
N SER A 150 12.46 12.38 -16.69
CA SER A 150 12.25 12.89 -15.33
C SER A 150 11.92 14.39 -15.36
N ILE A 151 11.49 14.94 -14.22
CA ILE A 151 11.22 16.39 -14.06
C ILE A 151 12.48 17.23 -14.39
N GLY A 152 13.68 16.66 -14.26
CA GLY A 152 14.97 17.28 -14.64
C GLY A 152 15.43 17.01 -16.08
N GLY A 153 14.61 16.37 -16.91
CA GLY A 153 14.93 16.09 -18.33
C GLY A 153 15.82 14.88 -18.58
N GLU A 154 16.42 14.28 -17.54
CA GLU A 154 17.13 13.01 -17.66
C GLU A 154 16.15 11.84 -17.85
N GLU A 155 16.47 10.93 -18.76
CA GLU A 155 15.74 9.68 -18.96
C GLU A 155 15.87 8.78 -17.73
N ARG A 156 14.75 8.34 -17.17
CA ARG A 156 14.71 7.38 -16.06
C ARG A 156 13.89 6.15 -16.44
N THR A 157 14.44 4.98 -16.16
CA THR A 157 13.69 3.73 -16.24
C THR A 157 12.71 3.65 -15.06
N ARG A 158 11.42 3.52 -15.37
CA ARG A 158 10.35 3.15 -14.44
C ARG A 158 9.92 1.72 -14.69
N ILE A 159 9.14 1.20 -13.76
CA ILE A 159 8.52 -0.10 -13.87
C ILE A 159 7.04 0.14 -14.11
N PHE A 160 6.52 -0.45 -15.16
CA PHE A 160 5.10 -0.49 -15.44
C PHE A 160 4.58 -1.89 -15.10
N VAL A 161 3.54 -1.96 -14.27
CA VAL A 161 2.91 -3.20 -13.85
C VAL A 161 1.47 -3.18 -14.35
N ARG A 162 1.06 -4.27 -15.00
CA ARG A 162 -0.34 -4.55 -15.33
C ARG A 162 -0.77 -5.81 -14.59
N LEU A 163 -1.91 -5.76 -13.95
CA LEU A 163 -2.53 -6.89 -13.26
C LEU A 163 -3.56 -7.58 -14.17
N ASP A 164 -3.91 -8.80 -13.81
CA ASP A 164 -4.91 -9.63 -14.48
C ASP A 164 -6.33 -9.01 -14.51
N ASP A 165 -6.67 -8.21 -13.51
CA ASP A 165 -7.90 -7.42 -13.45
C ASP A 165 -7.88 -6.17 -14.36
N GLY A 166 -6.79 -5.95 -15.10
CA GLY A 166 -6.60 -4.80 -15.99
C GLY A 166 -6.06 -3.54 -15.30
N SER A 167 -5.87 -3.56 -13.98
CA SER A 167 -5.29 -2.44 -13.24
C SER A 167 -3.84 -2.19 -13.64
N GLU A 168 -3.48 -0.92 -13.79
CA GLU A 168 -2.14 -0.50 -14.16
C GLU A 168 -1.50 0.33 -13.04
N SER A 169 -0.20 0.17 -12.85
CA SER A 169 0.55 0.89 -11.83
C SER A 169 1.96 1.19 -12.27
N LYS A 170 2.46 2.37 -11.90
CA LYS A 170 3.82 2.79 -12.22
C LYS A 170 4.66 2.85 -10.94
N LEU A 171 5.77 2.12 -10.94
CA LEU A 171 6.69 2.01 -9.82
C LEU A 171 8.06 2.58 -10.20
N SER A 172 8.82 2.94 -9.17
CA SER A 172 10.24 3.25 -9.28
C SER A 172 11.01 2.32 -8.36
N ALA A 173 12.24 2.02 -8.77
CA ALA A 173 13.18 1.23 -8.00
C ALA A 173 14.59 1.77 -8.27
N LEU A 174 15.50 1.57 -7.33
CA LEU A 174 16.93 1.90 -7.49
C LEU A 174 17.55 1.10 -8.65
N GLU A 175 17.15 -0.17 -8.79
CA GLU A 175 17.61 -1.08 -9.83
C GLU A 175 16.39 -1.67 -10.57
N PRO A 176 15.72 -0.91 -11.45
CA PRO A 176 14.43 -1.30 -12.00
C PRO A 176 14.52 -2.55 -12.89
N GLU A 177 15.57 -2.68 -13.71
CA GLU A 177 15.79 -3.85 -14.55
C GLU A 177 15.99 -5.12 -13.71
N ARG A 178 16.79 -5.02 -12.64
CA ARG A 178 17.03 -6.14 -11.71
C ARG A 178 15.74 -6.58 -11.04
N LEU A 179 14.91 -5.64 -10.58
CA LEU A 179 13.63 -5.96 -9.95
C LEU A 179 12.67 -6.63 -10.93
N ILE A 180 12.61 -6.16 -12.18
CA ILE A 180 11.81 -6.78 -13.25
C ILE A 180 12.23 -8.23 -13.48
N THR A 181 13.53 -8.48 -13.64
CA THR A 181 14.07 -9.84 -13.85
C THR A 181 13.71 -10.76 -12.68
N LEU A 182 13.93 -10.33 -11.44
CA LEU A 182 13.61 -11.13 -10.26
C LEU A 182 12.11 -11.45 -10.16
N VAL A 183 11.22 -10.49 -10.46
CA VAL A 183 9.78 -10.75 -10.47
C VAL A 183 9.42 -11.77 -11.56
N GLN A 184 9.99 -11.66 -12.75
CA GLN A 184 9.73 -12.61 -13.85
C GLN A 184 10.21 -14.03 -13.52
N GLU A 185 11.40 -14.16 -12.93
CA GLU A 185 11.95 -15.45 -12.47
C GLU A 185 11.05 -16.10 -11.41
N GLN A 186 10.62 -15.32 -10.41
CA GLN A 186 9.74 -15.82 -9.35
C GLN A 186 8.34 -16.16 -9.87
N ARG A 187 7.81 -15.40 -10.84
CA ARG A 187 6.56 -15.75 -11.53
C ARG A 187 6.67 -17.08 -12.27
N GLY A 188 7.77 -17.31 -12.99
CA GLY A 188 8.03 -18.58 -13.67
C GLY A 188 8.05 -19.76 -12.69
N ALA A 189 8.78 -19.62 -11.57
CA ALA A 189 8.86 -20.65 -10.53
C ALA A 189 7.52 -20.88 -9.80
N ALA A 190 6.74 -19.82 -9.58
CA ALA A 190 5.40 -19.91 -8.97
C ALA A 190 4.40 -20.61 -9.90
N LEU A 191 4.47 -20.37 -11.21
CA LEU A 191 3.62 -21.02 -12.22
C LEU A 191 3.93 -22.52 -12.33
N GLU A 192 5.20 -22.93 -12.23
CA GLU A 192 5.60 -24.35 -12.21
C GLU A 192 5.18 -25.07 -10.91
N THR A 193 5.22 -24.37 -9.77
CA THR A 193 4.83 -24.91 -8.45
C THR A 193 3.30 -24.94 -8.24
N SER A 194 2.55 -24.12 -8.98
CA SER A 194 1.09 -23.98 -8.85
C SER A 194 0.25 -25.12 -9.46
N SER A 195 0.90 -26.14 -10.04
CA SER A 195 0.21 -27.34 -10.53
C SER A 195 -0.20 -28.34 -9.43
N ASP A 196 0.15 -28.10 -8.16
CA ASP A 196 -0.16 -29.03 -7.06
C ASP A 196 -0.53 -28.39 -5.71
N ARG A 197 -1.04 -27.14 -5.70
CA ARG A 197 -1.61 -26.54 -4.48
C ARG A 197 -2.93 -25.85 -4.73
N LEU A 198 -3.99 -26.54 -4.32
CA LEU A 198 -5.34 -26.03 -4.15
C LEU A 198 -5.38 -24.85 -3.16
N SER A 199 -6.11 -23.81 -3.57
CA SER A 199 -6.87 -22.84 -2.77
C SER A 199 -6.16 -22.08 -1.63
N ASP A 200 -5.76 -20.84 -1.93
CA ASP A 200 -5.55 -19.78 -0.92
C ASP A 200 -6.88 -19.01 -0.74
N PRO A 201 -7.35 -18.69 0.49
CA PRO A 201 -8.66 -18.08 0.69
C PRO A 201 -8.61 -16.55 0.53
N ALA A 202 -9.67 -16.05 -0.12
CA ALA A 202 -10.12 -14.65 -0.17
C ALA A 202 -9.26 -13.65 -0.99
N GLN A 203 -9.18 -13.86 -2.30
CA GLN A 203 -9.17 -12.71 -3.21
C GLN A 203 -10.45 -11.88 -2.98
N PRO A 204 -10.36 -10.53 -2.95
CA PRO A 204 -11.54 -9.70 -2.85
C PRO A 204 -12.42 -9.95 -4.08
N LEU A 205 -13.73 -10.15 -3.84
CA LEU A 205 -14.75 -10.22 -4.89
C LEU A 205 -14.72 -8.95 -5.75
N ARG A 206 -14.43 -7.80 -5.14
CA ARG A 206 -14.22 -6.53 -5.84
C ARG A 206 -13.36 -5.57 -5.07
N ARG A 207 -12.67 -4.69 -5.80
CA ARG A 207 -11.98 -3.51 -5.27
C ARG A 207 -12.22 -2.32 -6.19
N GLY A 208 -12.29 -1.11 -5.63
CA GLY A 208 -12.47 0.08 -6.44
C GLY A 208 -12.55 1.38 -5.65
N ARG A 209 -12.52 2.49 -6.40
CA ARG A 209 -12.61 3.84 -5.86
C ARG A 209 -14.01 4.10 -5.34
N MET A 210 -14.10 4.66 -4.14
CA MET A 210 -15.38 4.95 -3.52
C MET A 210 -15.24 6.11 -2.55
N TRP A 211 -16.28 6.93 -2.48
CA TRP A 211 -16.42 8.02 -1.53
C TRP A 211 -17.36 7.59 -0.41
N TYR A 212 -16.98 7.87 0.82
CA TYR A 212 -17.82 7.66 2.00
C TYR A 212 -18.24 9.02 2.58
N LEU A 213 -19.52 9.18 2.88
CA LEU A 213 -20.02 10.39 3.55
C LEU A 213 -19.83 10.24 5.05
N GLU A 214 -18.78 10.88 5.59
CA GLU A 214 -18.57 10.98 7.02
C GLU A 214 -19.49 12.06 7.60
N THR A 215 -20.44 11.65 8.46
CA THR A 215 -21.37 12.56 9.13
C THR A 215 -20.80 13.03 10.46
N LEU A 216 -20.40 14.30 10.55
CA LEU A 216 -19.95 14.95 11.78
C LEU A 216 -21.06 15.84 12.36
N SER A 217 -20.94 16.22 13.63
CA SER A 217 -21.90 17.10 14.32
C SER A 217 -22.08 18.47 13.66
N THR A 218 -21.10 18.91 12.85
CA THR A 218 -21.08 20.18 12.13
C THR A 218 -21.51 20.07 10.65
N GLY A 219 -21.82 18.86 10.17
CA GLY A 219 -22.16 18.59 8.77
C GLY A 219 -21.49 17.32 8.22
N GLY A 220 -21.94 16.86 7.04
CA GLY A 220 -21.35 15.71 6.35
C GLY A 220 -20.24 16.11 5.38
N THR A 221 -19.15 15.34 5.31
CA THR A 221 -18.06 15.54 4.34
C THR A 221 -17.81 14.25 3.56
N TRP A 222 -17.77 14.35 2.24
CA TRP A 222 -17.38 13.23 1.38
C TRP A 222 -15.87 13.01 1.46
N ARG A 223 -15.47 11.79 1.81
CA ARG A 223 -14.08 11.39 1.89
C ARG A 223 -13.78 10.36 0.83
N GLY A 224 -12.71 10.60 0.06
CA GLY A 224 -12.22 9.67 -0.95
C GLY A 224 -11.41 8.54 -0.32
N GLY A 225 -11.62 7.33 -0.81
CA GLY A 225 -10.93 6.15 -0.34
C GLY A 225 -11.09 4.98 -1.30
N GLU A 226 -10.74 3.80 -0.79
CA GLU A 226 -10.84 2.57 -1.54
C GLU A 226 -11.75 1.59 -0.80
N ALA A 227 -12.69 1.00 -1.54
CA ALA A 227 -13.54 -0.07 -1.07
C ALA A 227 -12.98 -1.41 -1.56
N SER A 228 -12.99 -2.41 -0.68
CA SER A 228 -12.73 -3.80 -1.00
C SER A 228 -13.83 -4.67 -0.43
N LEU A 229 -14.50 -5.43 -1.29
CA LEU A 229 -15.49 -6.43 -0.95
C LEU A 229 -14.83 -7.80 -0.97
N THR A 230 -14.90 -8.52 0.15
CA THR A 230 -14.47 -9.92 0.26
C THR A 230 -15.70 -10.81 0.43
N GLY A 231 -15.53 -12.13 0.47
CA GLY A 231 -16.63 -13.04 0.79
C GLY A 231 -17.29 -12.76 2.15
N GLU A 232 -16.59 -12.10 3.08
CA GLU A 232 -17.02 -11.96 4.48
C GLU A 232 -17.35 -10.52 4.89
N GLU A 233 -16.62 -9.53 4.37
CA GLU A 233 -16.80 -8.12 4.73
C GLU A 233 -16.59 -7.16 3.54
N LEU A 234 -17.31 -6.04 3.59
CA LEU A 234 -17.02 -4.82 2.86
C LEU A 234 -16.18 -3.91 3.75
N VAL A 235 -15.02 -3.48 3.24
CA VAL A 235 -14.13 -2.54 3.93
C VAL A 235 -13.96 -1.31 3.07
N TRP A 236 -14.09 -0.12 3.66
CA TRP A 236 -13.67 1.13 3.04
C TRP A 236 -12.69 1.88 3.93
N LYS A 237 -11.64 2.42 3.32
CA LYS A 237 -10.58 3.15 4.01
C LYS A 237 -10.06 4.32 3.18
N SER A 238 -9.90 5.48 3.81
CA SER A 238 -9.16 6.60 3.21
C SER A 238 -7.65 6.38 3.32
N PRO A 239 -6.84 6.78 2.32
CA PRO A 239 -5.38 6.73 2.41
C PRO A 239 -4.79 7.53 3.58
N MET A 240 -5.52 8.51 4.10
CA MET A 240 -5.10 9.34 5.24
C MET A 240 -5.41 8.70 6.60
N ASP A 241 -6.23 7.64 6.63
CA ASP A 241 -6.62 7.00 7.88
C ASP A 241 -5.65 5.87 8.25
N SER A 242 -5.36 5.74 9.54
CA SER A 242 -4.60 4.59 10.05
C SER A 242 -5.43 3.30 10.05
N ARG A 243 -6.76 3.41 10.21
CA ARG A 243 -7.72 2.29 10.24
C ARG A 243 -8.82 2.49 9.19
N ALA A 244 -9.49 1.41 8.81
CA ALA A 244 -10.70 1.52 7.99
C ALA A 244 -11.80 2.21 8.79
N LEU A 245 -12.47 3.19 8.19
CA LEU A 245 -13.59 3.89 8.82
C LEU A 245 -14.92 3.16 8.60
N VAL A 246 -15.01 2.34 7.57
CA VAL A 246 -16.17 1.49 7.30
C VAL A 246 -15.71 0.05 7.22
N ARG A 247 -16.32 -0.80 8.03
CA ARG A 247 -16.19 -2.26 8.00
C ARG A 247 -17.57 -2.85 8.22
N VAL A 248 -18.05 -3.59 7.24
CA VAL A 248 -19.41 -4.12 7.23
C VAL A 248 -19.31 -5.60 6.93
N PRO A 249 -19.45 -6.47 7.93
CA PRO A 249 -19.62 -7.90 7.73
C PRO A 249 -20.88 -8.19 6.91
N VAL A 250 -20.89 -9.30 6.15
CA VAL A 250 -22.02 -9.71 5.29
C VAL A 250 -23.36 -9.77 6.01
N GLY A 251 -23.36 -10.17 7.29
CA GLY A 251 -24.55 -10.27 8.11
C GLY A 251 -25.10 -8.93 8.64
N GLN A 252 -24.32 -7.84 8.56
CA GLN A 252 -24.71 -6.54 9.10
C GLN A 252 -25.26 -5.58 8.05
N LEU A 253 -25.13 -5.88 6.75
CA LEU A 253 -25.71 -5.04 5.71
C LEU A 253 -27.24 -5.19 5.71
N GLN A 254 -27.97 -4.09 5.82
CA GLN A 254 -29.43 -4.05 5.83
C GLN A 254 -29.92 -2.90 4.93
N ASN A 255 -31.13 -3.01 4.37
CA ASN A 255 -31.81 -1.93 3.65
C ASN A 255 -30.96 -1.23 2.55
N LEU A 256 -30.27 -2.02 1.71
CA LEU A 256 -29.54 -1.51 0.55
C LEU A 256 -30.49 -0.78 -0.41
N ARG A 257 -30.19 0.48 -0.72
CA ARG A 257 -31.04 1.32 -1.56
C ARG A 257 -30.26 2.41 -2.28
N TRP A 258 -30.92 2.97 -3.29
CA TRP A 258 -30.48 4.16 -4.00
C TRP A 258 -31.03 5.43 -3.37
N GLU A 259 -30.19 6.45 -3.22
CA GLU A 259 -30.64 7.81 -2.91
C GLU A 259 -30.07 8.80 -3.93
N HIS A 260 -30.85 9.84 -4.25
CA HIS A 260 -30.39 10.96 -5.08
C HIS A 260 -29.77 12.01 -4.15
N GLN A 261 -28.47 12.21 -4.30
CA GLN A 261 -27.72 13.15 -3.47
C GLN A 261 -26.48 13.66 -4.20
N ASP A 262 -26.20 14.96 -4.05
CA ASP A 262 -24.96 15.56 -4.53
C ASP A 262 -23.74 14.90 -3.89
N ASN A 263 -22.80 14.52 -4.73
CA ASN A 263 -21.60 13.79 -4.33
C ASN A 263 -20.44 14.14 -5.30
N PRO A 264 -19.20 13.69 -5.02
CA PRO A 264 -18.04 14.07 -5.82
C PRO A 264 -17.91 13.42 -7.21
N THR A 265 -18.86 12.58 -7.63
CA THR A 265 -18.89 11.93 -8.95
C THR A 265 -19.77 12.70 -9.94
N ASP A 266 -19.71 12.36 -11.23
CA ASP A 266 -20.50 13.00 -12.29
C ASP A 266 -22.01 12.68 -12.19
N ALA A 267 -22.39 11.65 -11.42
CA ALA A 267 -23.77 11.23 -11.25
C ALA A 267 -24.27 11.56 -9.83
N PRO A 268 -25.40 12.27 -9.66
CA PRO A 268 -25.96 12.62 -8.35
C PRO A 268 -26.72 11.43 -7.71
N ARG A 269 -26.07 10.28 -7.63
CA ARG A 269 -26.62 9.04 -7.10
C ARG A 269 -25.64 8.42 -6.11
N ILE A 270 -26.16 7.97 -4.98
CA ILE A 270 -25.39 7.33 -3.93
C ILE A 270 -26.05 6.01 -3.54
N LEU A 271 -25.24 5.11 -3.02
CA LEU A 271 -25.66 3.87 -2.40
C LEU A 271 -25.78 4.09 -0.89
N VAL A 272 -26.92 3.70 -0.32
CA VAL A 272 -27.18 3.84 1.10
C VAL A 272 -27.60 2.49 1.65
N PHE A 273 -27.02 2.11 2.78
CA PHE A 273 -27.45 0.93 3.51
C PHE A 273 -27.29 1.16 5.01
N ASP A 274 -28.05 0.41 5.77
CA ASP A 274 -28.00 0.43 7.22
C ASP A 274 -27.14 -0.73 7.73
N THR A 275 -26.49 -0.49 8.85
CA THR A 275 -25.80 -1.47 9.68
C THR A 275 -26.47 -1.50 11.04
N ASP A 276 -26.08 -2.44 11.91
CA ASP A 276 -26.65 -2.53 13.26
C ASP A 276 -26.60 -1.20 14.03
N ASP A 277 -25.53 -0.41 13.82
CA ASP A 277 -25.23 0.79 14.61
C ASP A 277 -25.24 2.11 13.80
N SER A 278 -25.28 2.06 12.45
CA SER A 278 -25.13 3.26 11.62
C SER A 278 -25.69 3.14 10.20
N THR A 279 -26.02 4.26 9.57
CA THR A 279 -26.31 4.32 8.12
C THR A 279 -25.05 4.72 7.35
N VAL A 280 -24.62 3.87 6.42
CA VAL A 280 -23.47 4.09 5.55
C VAL A 280 -23.95 4.65 4.21
N ARG A 281 -23.24 5.66 3.71
CA ARG A 281 -23.53 6.33 2.43
C ARG A 281 -22.28 6.35 1.58
N LEU A 282 -22.37 5.75 0.40
CA LEU A 282 -21.24 5.54 -0.52
C LEU A 282 -21.56 6.12 -1.90
N ALA A 283 -20.55 6.66 -2.58
CA ALA A 283 -20.63 7.09 -3.97
C ALA A 283 -19.44 6.53 -4.75
N ALA A 284 -19.60 6.25 -6.04
CA ALA A 284 -18.55 5.76 -6.92
C ALA A 284 -18.93 6.05 -8.38
N ASP A 285 -17.95 6.16 -9.28
CA ASP A 285 -18.24 6.41 -10.70
C ASP A 285 -19.00 5.22 -11.33
N ASP A 286 -18.71 4.02 -10.86
CA ASP A 286 -19.30 2.73 -11.22
C ASP A 286 -20.30 2.24 -10.15
N ILE A 287 -20.98 3.15 -9.45
CA ILE A 287 -21.82 2.79 -8.29
C ILE A 287 -22.91 1.76 -8.62
N GLY A 288 -23.41 1.74 -9.86
CA GLY A 288 -24.39 0.76 -10.35
C GLY A 288 -23.91 -0.69 -10.19
N ASP A 289 -22.71 -0.96 -10.68
CA ASP A 289 -22.11 -2.28 -10.60
C ASP A 289 -21.85 -2.67 -9.12
N TRP A 290 -21.47 -1.70 -8.28
CA TRP A 290 -21.26 -1.93 -6.84
C TRP A 290 -22.54 -2.34 -6.12
N HIS A 291 -23.67 -1.74 -6.50
CA HIS A 291 -24.97 -2.11 -5.95
C HIS A 291 -25.32 -3.56 -6.28
N ASP A 292 -25.20 -3.96 -7.55
CA ASP A 292 -25.59 -5.29 -8.02
C ASP A 292 -24.75 -6.38 -7.34
N GLU A 293 -23.45 -6.12 -7.13
CA GLU A 293 -22.58 -7.03 -6.39
C GLU A 293 -22.89 -7.09 -4.90
N LEU A 294 -23.19 -5.95 -4.24
CA LEU A 294 -23.56 -5.93 -2.83
C LEU A 294 -24.90 -6.62 -2.58
N GLU A 295 -25.85 -6.52 -3.52
CA GLU A 295 -27.14 -7.23 -3.47
C GLU A 295 -26.95 -8.75 -3.59
N GLN A 296 -26.12 -9.20 -4.54
CA GLN A 296 -25.76 -10.61 -4.70
C GLN A 296 -25.01 -11.14 -3.47
N TRP A 297 -24.04 -10.38 -2.97
CA TRP A 297 -23.24 -10.72 -1.80
C TRP A 297 -24.12 -10.86 -0.54
N HIS A 298 -25.03 -9.92 -0.31
CA HIS A 298 -25.96 -9.98 0.81
C HIS A 298 -26.87 -11.20 0.72
N THR A 299 -27.42 -11.49 -0.47
CA THR A 299 -28.28 -12.65 -0.70
C THR A 299 -27.53 -13.97 -0.46
N ALA A 300 -26.29 -14.08 -0.95
CA ALA A 300 -25.44 -15.25 -0.75
C ALA A 300 -25.12 -15.49 0.74
N GLY A 301 -24.83 -14.44 1.50
CA GLY A 301 -24.57 -14.53 2.94
C GLY A 301 -25.77 -15.03 3.76
N GLN A 302 -26.99 -14.64 3.37
CA GLN A 302 -28.22 -15.11 4.04
C GLN A 302 -28.47 -16.61 3.80
N HIS A 303 -28.18 -17.12 2.60
CA HIS A 303 -28.35 -18.55 2.29
C HIS A 303 -27.38 -19.45 3.07
N THR A 304 -26.13 -19.03 3.26
CA THR A 304 -25.14 -19.78 4.04
C THR A 304 -25.51 -19.81 5.54
N ALA A 305 -26.02 -18.69 6.08
CA ALA A 305 -26.50 -18.63 7.46
C ALA A 305 -27.73 -19.53 7.73
N GLN A 306 -28.66 -19.63 6.77
CA GLN A 306 -29.85 -20.50 6.87
C GLN A 306 -29.52 -21.99 6.72
N GLN A 307 -28.55 -22.37 5.88
CA GLN A 307 -28.12 -23.77 5.75
C GLN A 307 -27.38 -24.28 7.00
N HIS A 308 -26.64 -23.41 7.70
CA HIS A 308 -26.01 -23.76 8.98
C HIS A 308 -27.02 -23.97 10.11
N THR A 309 -28.09 -23.17 10.16
CA THR A 309 -29.17 -23.35 11.15
C THR A 309 -30.05 -24.58 10.84
N ALA A 310 -30.31 -24.88 9.57
CA ALA A 310 -31.05 -26.08 9.16
C ALA A 310 -30.30 -27.39 9.51
N ARG A 311 -28.97 -27.42 9.35
CA ARG A 311 -28.15 -28.59 9.72
C ARG A 311 -28.07 -28.82 11.23
N GLN A 312 -28.12 -27.77 12.04
CA GLN A 312 -28.13 -27.90 13.50
C GLN A 312 -29.48 -28.43 14.02
N HIS A 313 -30.59 -28.09 13.37
CA HIS A 313 -31.91 -28.62 13.74
C HIS A 313 -32.12 -30.11 13.40
N THR A 314 -31.44 -30.64 12.38
CA THR A 314 -31.55 -32.08 12.04
C THR A 314 -30.71 -32.98 12.96
N ALA A 315 -29.70 -32.44 13.66
CA ALA A 315 -28.85 -33.20 14.58
C ALA A 315 -29.44 -33.36 16.00
N GLY A 316 -30.59 -32.73 16.29
CA GLY A 316 -31.23 -32.72 17.62
C GLY A 316 -32.42 -33.67 17.79
N GLN A 317 -32.75 -34.50 16.80
CA GLN A 317 -33.92 -35.39 16.89
C GLN A 317 -33.55 -36.68 17.64
N PRO A 318 -34.15 -36.99 18.81
CA PRO A 318 -33.84 -38.22 19.53
C PRO A 318 -34.33 -39.43 18.74
N ILE A 319 -33.44 -40.41 18.57
CA ILE A 319 -33.74 -41.73 18.01
C ILE A 319 -34.84 -42.38 18.86
N PRO A 320 -35.98 -42.83 18.29
CA PRO A 320 -36.99 -43.56 19.06
C PRO A 320 -36.43 -44.94 19.43
N ALA A 321 -36.33 -45.20 20.73
CA ALA A 321 -35.91 -46.48 21.27
C ALA A 321 -36.83 -47.61 20.75
N HIS A 322 -36.27 -48.50 19.94
CA HIS A 322 -36.95 -49.72 19.50
C HIS A 322 -37.26 -50.61 20.71
N GLY A 323 -38.54 -50.93 20.87
CA GLY A 323 -39.05 -51.85 21.87
C GLY A 323 -38.47 -53.24 21.69
N LYS A 324 -37.99 -53.80 22.81
CA LYS A 324 -37.70 -55.22 22.96
C LYS A 324 -39.03 -55.96 23.19
N ASN A 325 -39.49 -56.66 22.16
CA ASN A 325 -40.44 -57.76 22.29
C ASN A 325 -39.65 -58.98 22.76
N ASP A 326 -39.86 -59.41 24.00
CA ASP A 326 -39.64 -60.80 24.43
C ASP A 326 -41.02 -61.36 24.79
N GLY A 327 -41.44 -62.40 24.07
CA GLY A 327 -42.69 -63.11 24.29
C GLY A 327 -42.46 -64.61 24.50
N GLY A 328 -43.32 -65.20 25.34
CA GLY A 328 -43.61 -66.64 25.48
C GLY A 328 -42.87 -67.30 26.66
N GLU A 329 -43.48 -67.73 27.78
CA GLU A 329 -44.66 -68.59 28.10
C GLU A 329 -44.13 -69.78 28.94
N PRO A 330 -44.95 -70.60 29.66
CA PRO A 330 -46.40 -70.59 29.81
C PRO A 330 -46.92 -70.33 31.25
#